data_AF-A0A1G9II36-F1
#
_entry.id   AF-A0A1G9II36-F1
#
_cell.length_a   1.000
_cell.length_b   1.000
_cell.length_c   1.000
_cell.angle_alpha   90.00
_cell.angle_beta   90.00
_cell.angle_gamma   90.00
#
_symmetry.space_group_name_H-M   'P 1'
#
loop_
_entity.id
_entity.type
_entity.pdbx_description
1 polymer ?
#
loop_
_entity_poly.entity_id
_entity_poly.type
_entity_poly.pdbx_seq_one_letter_code
_entity_poly.pdbx_strand_id
1 'polypeptide(L)'
;MKTTKLVTTGLGLLITLTGALGLTACSGDAGSAAPAASSSAAADIDVAEDLEVARQTVLEALEDDDWKQVMLASDVDAPTVKYGLLVMPYTYSEKTSRVQGTIEVDGGNFTIEADSAATGQTWQIDQDGTITEVTE
;
A
#
# COMPACT_ATOMS: atom_id res chain seq x y z
N MET A 1 51.18 16.71 13.05
CA MET A 1 50.95 17.14 11.65
C MET A 1 49.43 17.27 11.50
N LYS A 2 48.81 18.46 11.60
CA LYS A 2 48.48 19.43 10.52
C LYS A 2 47.82 18.74 9.30
N THR A 3 46.65 19.08 8.75
CA THR A 3 45.53 20.06 8.89
C THR A 3 44.43 19.49 7.94
N THR A 4 43.16 19.91 7.83
CA THR A 4 42.61 21.25 7.57
C THR A 4 41.07 21.14 7.52
N LYS A 5 40.37 22.05 8.19
CA LYS A 5 38.93 22.33 8.01
C LYS A 5 38.71 23.07 6.68
N LEU A 6 37.59 22.86 5.98
CA LEU A 6 37.10 23.85 5.02
C LEU A 6 35.57 23.92 5.01
N VAL A 7 35.09 25.02 5.57
CA VAL A 7 33.74 25.58 5.45
C VAL A 7 33.72 26.41 4.16
N THR A 8 32.69 26.27 3.33
CA THR A 8 32.44 27.25 2.26
C THR A 8 30.96 27.61 2.22
N THR A 9 30.68 28.82 2.69
CA THR A 9 29.43 29.57 2.58
C THR A 9 29.34 30.14 1.16
N GLY A 10 28.18 30.03 0.50
CA GLY A 10 27.92 30.64 -0.80
C GLY A 10 26.54 31.31 -0.80
N LEU A 11 26.54 32.64 -0.93
CA LEU A 11 25.41 33.56 -0.88
C LEU A 11 25.12 34.10 -2.29
N GLY A 12 23.84 34.25 -2.65
CA GLY A 12 23.35 35.04 -3.81
C GLY A 12 22.63 34.19 -4.86
N LEU A 13 21.52 34.61 -5.49
CA LEU A 13 21.07 35.96 -5.84
C LEU A 13 19.54 35.91 -6.15
N LEU A 14 18.78 36.91 -5.69
CA LEU A 14 17.38 37.14 -6.06
C LEU A 14 17.26 37.57 -7.54
N ILE A 15 16.37 36.91 -8.31
CA ILE A 15 15.77 37.47 -9.53
C ILE A 15 14.27 37.15 -9.50
N THR A 16 13.48 38.21 -9.30
CA THR A 16 12.04 38.25 -9.50
C THR A 16 11.74 38.41 -10.99
N LEU A 17 11.04 37.46 -11.60
CA LEU A 17 10.34 37.66 -12.87
C LEU A 17 8.88 37.24 -12.73
N THR A 18 7.99 38.21 -12.89
CA THR A 18 6.54 38.04 -12.97
C THR A 18 6.19 37.30 -14.25
N GLY A 19 5.61 36.11 -14.12
CA GLY A 19 5.06 35.34 -15.24
C GLY A 19 4.06 34.32 -14.71
N ALA A 20 2.79 34.71 -14.63
CA ALA A 20 1.70 33.76 -14.40
C ALA A 20 1.43 33.02 -15.72
N LEU A 21 1.44 31.69 -15.65
CA LEU A 21 0.70 30.68 -16.43
C LEU A 21 1.60 29.48 -16.80
N GLY A 22 1.34 28.35 -16.13
CA GLY A 22 1.58 26.98 -16.61
C GLY A 22 3.03 26.49 -16.57
N LEU A 23 3.21 25.26 -16.08
CA LEU A 23 4.46 24.47 -16.03
C LEU A 23 5.30 24.66 -14.75
N THR A 24 4.92 23.97 -13.66
CA THR A 24 5.86 23.67 -12.57
C THR A 24 6.72 22.48 -12.96
N ALA A 25 7.77 22.74 -13.72
CA ALA A 25 8.87 21.80 -13.94
C ALA A 25 10.04 22.20 -13.04
N CYS A 26 10.31 21.33 -12.05
CA CYS A 26 11.62 20.94 -11.53
C CYS A 26 12.65 22.05 -11.16
N SER A 27 12.81 22.27 -9.85
CA SER A 27 14.12 22.57 -9.25
C SER A 27 14.12 22.05 -7.82
N GLY A 28 14.92 21.03 -7.53
CA GLY A 28 14.93 20.32 -6.25
C GLY A 28 15.83 20.96 -5.19
N ASP A 29 15.51 20.70 -3.92
CA ASP A 29 16.46 20.30 -2.86
C ASP A 29 15.71 19.79 -1.62
N ALA A 30 16.26 18.74 -1.01
CA ALA A 30 15.94 18.02 0.23
C ALA A 30 14.71 18.43 1.10
N GLY A 31 13.81 17.46 1.32
CA GLY A 31 12.94 17.45 2.50
C GLY A 31 11.68 16.61 2.34
N SER A 32 11.66 15.44 2.97
CA SER A 32 10.51 14.53 3.15
C SER A 32 9.84 14.06 1.86
N ALA A 33 10.26 12.88 1.41
CA ALA A 33 9.46 12.02 0.55
C ALA A 33 8.16 11.66 1.28
N ALA A 34 7.13 12.49 1.12
CA ALA A 34 5.76 12.02 1.27
C ALA A 34 5.51 11.02 0.15
N PRO A 35 4.90 9.85 0.41
CA PRO A 35 4.54 8.94 -0.66
C PRO A 35 3.61 9.71 -1.60
N ALA A 36 4.01 9.77 -2.86
CA ALA A 36 3.12 10.20 -3.92
C ALA A 36 1.98 9.19 -3.91
N ALA A 37 0.83 9.60 -3.36
CA ALA A 37 -0.41 8.90 -3.62
C ALA A 37 -0.59 8.93 -5.14
N SER A 38 -0.34 7.79 -5.77
CA SER A 38 -0.70 7.51 -7.15
C SER A 38 -2.21 7.70 -7.24
N SER A 39 -2.64 8.93 -7.54
CA SER A 39 -4.03 9.21 -7.86
C SER A 39 -4.25 8.73 -9.30
N SER A 40 -4.29 7.41 -9.48
CA SER A 40 -5.09 6.82 -10.54
C SER A 40 -6.50 7.38 -10.38
N ALA A 41 -7.08 7.87 -11.47
CA ALA A 41 -8.48 8.27 -11.49
C ALA A 41 -9.31 7.01 -11.20
N ALA A 42 -9.57 6.78 -9.91
CA ALA A 42 -10.27 5.62 -9.42
C ALA A 42 -11.72 5.71 -9.92
N ALA A 43 -12.18 4.68 -10.62
CA ALA A 43 -13.56 4.29 -10.41
C ALA A 43 -13.76 4.19 -8.89
N ASP A 44 -14.89 4.66 -8.35
CA ASP A 44 -15.20 4.46 -6.93
C ASP A 44 -15.28 2.94 -6.66
N ILE A 45 -14.14 2.33 -6.30
CA ILE A 45 -14.04 0.94 -5.89
C ILE A 45 -14.46 0.90 -4.43
N ASP A 46 -15.70 0.49 -4.19
CA ASP A 46 -16.34 0.48 -2.87
C ASP A 46 -15.63 -0.42 -1.86
N VAL A 47 -14.97 -1.48 -2.34
CA VAL A 47 -14.19 -2.45 -1.54
C VAL A 47 -12.72 -2.08 -1.33
N ALA A 48 -12.26 -0.91 -1.82
CA ALA A 48 -10.84 -0.57 -1.80
C ALA A 48 -10.24 -0.53 -0.39
N GLU A 49 -10.96 0.04 0.58
CA GLU A 49 -10.50 0.13 1.96
C GLU A 49 -10.34 -1.26 2.60
N ASP A 50 -11.30 -2.17 2.37
CA ASP A 50 -11.22 -3.54 2.87
C ASP A 50 -10.03 -4.29 2.24
N LEU A 51 -9.81 -4.12 0.93
CA LEU A 51 -8.65 -4.69 0.24
C LEU A 51 -7.32 -4.14 0.80
N GLU A 52 -7.22 -2.85 1.06
CA GLU A 52 -6.01 -2.23 1.62
C GLU A 52 -5.71 -2.73 3.03
N VAL A 53 -6.74 -2.86 3.89
CA VAL A 53 -6.57 -3.41 5.24
C VAL A 53 -6.16 -4.88 5.17
N ALA A 54 -6.81 -5.69 4.32
CA ALA A 54 -6.44 -7.08 4.12
C ALA A 54 -4.98 -7.22 3.65
N ARG A 55 -4.56 -6.40 2.68
CA ARG A 55 -3.17 -6.34 2.20
C ARG A 55 -2.22 -6.01 3.34
N GLN A 56 -2.53 -5.00 4.13
CA GLN A 56 -1.68 -4.60 5.25
C GLN A 56 -1.54 -5.72 6.27
N THR A 57 -2.63 -6.43 6.59
CA THR A 57 -2.59 -7.59 7.50
C THR A 57 -1.72 -8.72 6.97
N VAL A 58 -1.74 -8.99 5.66
CA VAL A 58 -0.85 -9.99 5.04
C VAL A 58 0.61 -9.52 5.03
N LEU A 59 0.88 -8.23 4.78
CA LEU A 59 2.24 -7.69 4.84
C LEU A 59 2.81 -7.80 6.25
N GLU A 60 2.06 -7.43 7.29
CA GLU A 60 2.45 -7.57 8.70
C GLU A 60 2.76 -9.03 9.06
N ALA A 61 1.95 -9.97 8.58
CA ALA A 61 2.21 -11.40 8.76
C ALA A 61 3.56 -11.86 8.17
N LEU A 62 3.98 -11.25 7.06
CA LEU A 62 5.21 -11.59 6.34
C LEU A 62 6.44 -10.84 6.86
N GLU A 63 6.28 -9.88 7.78
CA GLU A 63 7.43 -9.21 8.42
C GLU A 63 8.19 -10.15 9.37
N ASP A 64 7.48 -11.10 9.98
CA ASP A 64 8.03 -12.00 11.00
C ASP A 64 8.60 -13.31 10.43
N ASP A 65 8.03 -13.86 9.36
CA ASP A 65 8.47 -15.12 8.72
C ASP A 65 7.99 -15.22 7.25
N ASP A 66 8.63 -16.08 6.47
CA ASP A 66 8.32 -16.33 5.05
C ASP A 66 7.17 -17.35 4.89
N TRP A 67 5.98 -16.98 5.36
CA TRP A 67 4.79 -17.81 5.25
C TRP A 67 4.43 -18.08 3.78
N LYS A 68 4.11 -19.34 3.46
CA LYS A 68 3.57 -19.72 2.13
C LYS A 68 2.08 -19.47 2.01
N GLN A 69 1.41 -19.28 3.14
CA GLN A 69 -0.03 -19.08 3.20
C GLN A 69 -0.39 -18.30 4.47
N VAL A 70 -1.29 -17.35 4.33
CA VAL A 70 -1.87 -16.56 5.44
C VAL A 70 -3.38 -16.71 5.39
N MET A 71 -3.99 -17.03 6.53
CA MET A 71 -5.45 -17.12 6.66
C MET A 71 -6.00 -15.90 7.38
N LEU A 72 -6.86 -15.15 6.72
CA LEU A 72 -7.63 -14.06 7.31
C LEU A 72 -8.91 -14.62 7.93
N ALA A 73 -9.11 -14.40 9.22
CA ALA A 73 -10.27 -14.93 9.93
C ALA A 73 -10.83 -13.93 10.95
N SER A 74 -12.16 -13.88 11.07
CA SER A 74 -12.85 -13.00 12.01
C SER A 74 -13.09 -13.65 13.38
N ASP A 75 -12.79 -14.94 13.54
CA ASP A 75 -13.03 -15.73 14.76
C ASP A 75 -11.81 -15.79 15.69
N VAL A 76 -10.78 -15.00 15.40
CA VAL A 76 -9.57 -14.87 16.22
C VAL A 76 -9.35 -13.41 16.59
N ASP A 77 -8.94 -13.17 17.83
CA ASP A 77 -8.69 -11.80 18.34
C ASP A 77 -7.23 -11.36 18.17
N ALA A 78 -6.32 -12.29 17.89
CA ALA A 78 -4.89 -12.05 17.76
C ALA A 78 -4.25 -13.05 16.77
N PRO A 79 -3.10 -12.70 16.16
CA PRO A 79 -2.34 -13.61 15.31
C PRO A 79 -2.05 -14.95 16.01
N THR A 80 -2.29 -16.05 15.33
CA THR A 80 -2.08 -17.40 15.87
C THR A 80 -1.68 -18.39 14.80
N VAL A 81 -0.96 -19.45 15.17
CA VAL A 81 -0.59 -20.53 14.25
C VAL A 81 -1.44 -21.76 14.55
N LYS A 82 -2.26 -22.18 13.59
CA LYS A 82 -3.08 -23.40 13.68
C LYS A 82 -2.66 -24.37 12.58
N TYR A 83 -2.26 -25.59 12.96
CA TYR A 83 -1.83 -26.63 12.02
C TYR A 83 -0.68 -26.23 11.07
N GLY A 84 0.20 -25.32 11.52
CA GLY A 84 1.30 -24.79 10.69
C GLY A 84 0.88 -23.70 9.71
N LEU A 85 -0.36 -23.20 9.81
CA LEU A 85 -0.89 -22.07 9.05
C LEU A 85 -1.00 -20.85 9.96
N LEU A 86 -0.48 -19.70 9.53
CA LEU A 86 -0.68 -18.44 10.21
C LEU A 86 -2.11 -17.95 9.98
N VAL A 87 -2.79 -17.62 11.07
CA VAL A 87 -4.14 -17.06 11.07
C VAL A 87 -4.08 -15.66 11.64
N MET A 88 -4.50 -14.68 10.85
CA MET A 88 -4.53 -13.27 11.20
C MET A 88 -5.97 -12.83 11.46
N PRO A 89 -6.21 -12.01 12.49
CA PRO A 89 -7.52 -11.41 12.73
C PRO A 89 -7.85 -10.43 11.61
N TYR A 90 -9.01 -10.59 10.99
CA TYR A 90 -9.47 -9.69 9.95
C TYR A 90 -11.00 -9.67 9.87
N THR A 91 -11.57 -8.50 9.60
CA THR A 91 -13.00 -8.31 9.35
C THR A 91 -13.16 -7.24 8.28
N TYR A 92 -14.08 -7.45 7.35
CA TYR A 92 -14.39 -6.52 6.27
C TYR A 92 -15.68 -5.73 6.56
N SER A 93 -15.83 -4.59 5.90
CA SER A 93 -16.97 -3.69 6.04
C SER A 93 -18.24 -4.20 5.35
N GLU A 94 -19.38 -3.53 5.58
CA GLU A 94 -20.65 -3.83 4.90
C GLU A 94 -20.64 -3.58 3.38
N LYS A 95 -19.63 -2.87 2.86
CA LYS A 95 -19.45 -2.67 1.42
C LYS A 95 -18.92 -3.92 0.72
N THR A 96 -18.37 -4.85 1.49
CA THR A 96 -17.79 -6.09 0.99
C THR A 96 -18.66 -7.27 1.39
N SER A 97 -18.95 -8.14 0.43
CA SER A 97 -19.75 -9.35 0.65
C SER A 97 -18.89 -10.57 0.98
N ARG A 98 -17.65 -10.60 0.47
CA ARG A 98 -16.64 -11.63 0.71
C ARG A 98 -15.25 -11.02 0.56
N VAL A 99 -14.31 -11.46 1.38
CA VAL A 99 -12.87 -11.34 1.15
C VAL A 99 -12.27 -12.74 1.08
N GLN A 100 -11.24 -12.93 0.24
CA GLN A 100 -10.47 -14.16 0.19
C GLN A 100 -9.88 -14.49 1.57
N GLY A 101 -10.36 -15.58 2.18
CA GLY A 101 -9.94 -15.98 3.52
C GLY A 101 -8.56 -16.63 3.57
N THR A 102 -8.10 -17.24 2.49
CA THR A 102 -6.80 -17.92 2.42
C THR A 102 -5.98 -17.36 1.28
N ILE A 103 -4.87 -16.72 1.62
CA ILE A 103 -3.99 -16.02 0.69
C ILE A 103 -2.75 -16.88 0.51
N GLU A 104 -2.47 -17.26 -0.74
CA GLU A 104 -1.24 -17.93 -1.11
C GLU A 104 -0.14 -16.89 -1.36
N VAL A 105 1.05 -17.17 -0.83
CA VAL A 105 2.20 -16.26 -0.93
C VAL A 105 3.34 -16.98 -1.65
N ASP A 106 3.74 -16.43 -2.80
CA ASP A 106 4.88 -16.92 -3.58
C ASP A 106 6.04 -15.92 -3.54
N GLY A 107 6.98 -16.16 -2.62
CA GLY A 107 8.19 -15.33 -2.49
C GLY A 107 7.89 -13.87 -2.17
N GLY A 108 6.83 -13.62 -1.38
CA GLY A 108 6.36 -12.28 -1.01
C GLY A 108 5.31 -11.70 -1.97
N ASN A 109 5.06 -12.34 -3.12
CA ASN A 109 4.00 -11.94 -4.04
C ASN A 109 2.69 -12.60 -3.64
N PHE A 110 1.60 -11.85 -3.65
CA PHE A 110 0.26 -12.35 -3.36
C PHE A 110 -0.79 -11.43 -3.96
N THR A 111 -2.00 -11.97 -4.11
CA THR A 111 -3.20 -11.21 -4.45
C THR A 111 -4.30 -11.51 -3.46
N ILE A 112 -5.18 -10.54 -3.21
CA ILE A 112 -6.35 -10.69 -2.36
C ILE A 112 -7.57 -10.24 -3.13
N GLU A 113 -8.58 -11.09 -3.20
CA GLU A 113 -9.87 -10.76 -3.82
C GLU A 113 -10.91 -10.30 -2.80
N ALA A 114 -11.77 -9.37 -3.21
CA ALA A 114 -12.96 -8.96 -2.48
C ALA A 114 -14.14 -8.72 -3.44
N ASP A 115 -15.32 -9.10 -3.00
CA ASP A 115 -16.56 -8.97 -3.76
C ASP A 115 -17.38 -7.79 -3.25
N SER A 116 -17.68 -6.83 -4.12
CA SER A 116 -18.54 -5.68 -3.82
C SER A 116 -19.96 -6.13 -3.44
N ALA A 117 -20.42 -5.74 -2.26
CA ALA A 117 -21.79 -5.97 -1.83
C ALA A 117 -22.80 -5.14 -2.64
N ALA A 118 -22.39 -3.97 -3.14
CA ALA A 118 -23.26 -3.07 -3.89
C ALA A 118 -23.44 -3.49 -5.35
N THR A 119 -22.37 -3.98 -5.98
CA THR A 119 -22.33 -4.23 -7.43
C THR A 119 -22.20 -5.70 -7.80
N GLY A 120 -21.73 -6.55 -6.87
CA GLY A 120 -21.39 -7.95 -7.14
C GLY A 120 -20.11 -8.13 -7.96
N GLN A 121 -19.38 -7.06 -8.27
CA GLN A 121 -18.09 -7.13 -8.96
C GLN A 121 -17.00 -7.63 -8.02
N THR A 122 -16.09 -8.45 -8.55
CA THR A 122 -14.90 -8.91 -7.84
C THR A 122 -13.72 -8.01 -8.19
N TRP A 123 -13.04 -7.54 -7.15
CA TRP A 123 -11.82 -6.74 -7.26
C TRP A 123 -10.69 -7.48 -6.59
N GLN A 124 -9.48 -7.31 -7.10
CA GLN A 124 -8.27 -7.85 -6.49
C GLN A 124 -7.27 -6.73 -6.19
N ILE A 125 -6.49 -6.90 -5.13
CA ILE A 125 -5.32 -6.08 -4.82
C ILE A 125 -4.06 -6.95 -4.82
N ASP A 126 -2.97 -6.45 -5.38
CA ASP A 126 -1.65 -7.10 -5.31
C ASP A 126 -0.81 -6.61 -4.10
N GLN A 127 0.36 -7.20 -3.91
CA GLN A 127 1.29 -6.83 -2.82
C GLN A 127 1.74 -5.36 -2.90
N ASP A 128 1.74 -4.76 -4.09
CA ASP A 128 2.16 -3.38 -4.33
C ASP A 128 1.03 -2.36 -4.13
N GLY A 129 -0.19 -2.84 -3.92
CA GLY A 129 -1.39 -2.03 -3.72
C GLY A 129 -2.12 -1.63 -4.99
N THR A 130 -1.82 -2.26 -6.12
CA THR A 130 -2.58 -2.08 -7.35
C THR A 130 -3.91 -2.81 -7.25
N ILE A 131 -5.02 -2.08 -7.39
CA ILE A 131 -6.36 -2.65 -7.41
C ILE A 131 -6.84 -2.78 -8.85
N THR A 132 -7.31 -3.97 -9.23
CA THR A 132 -7.87 -4.25 -10.58
C THR A 132 -9.16 -5.05 -10.48
N GLU A 133 -10.07 -4.84 -11.42
CA GLU A 133 -11.27 -5.67 -11.57
C GLU A 133 -10.88 -7.07 -12.07
N VAL A 134 -11.49 -8.12 -11.50
CA VAL A 134 -11.33 -9.49 -11.96
C VAL A 134 -12.38 -9.76 -13.03
N THR A 135 -11.94 -9.94 -14.27
CA THR A 135 -12.82 -10.31 -15.39
C THR A 135 -12.70 -11.80 -15.68
N GLU A 136 -13.81 -12.53 -15.65
CA GLU A 136 -13.89 -13.95 -16.08
C GLU A 136 -13.77 -14.15 -17.60
#